data_AF-A0A0S8J053-F1
#
_entry.id   AF-A0A0S8J053-F1
#
_cell.length_a   1.000
_cell.length_b   1.000
_cell.length_c   1.000
_cell.angle_alpha   90.00
_cell.angle_beta   90.00
_cell.angle_gamma   90.00
#
_symmetry.space_group_name_H-M   'P 1'
#
loop_
_entity.id
_entity.type
_entity.pdbx_description
1 polymer ?
#
loop_
_entity_poly.entity_id
_entity_poly.type
_entity_poly.pdbx_seq_one_letter_code
_entity_poly.pdbx_strand_id
1 'polypeptide(L)'
;MAGERRKTGFLDTRSGRAMVVVAAALLVAAAVALYLKARAERAQRSGTWSDGSTGATKARPRTIDPEGPTMRKERPKDETQTRREGNKVWIEELKRRPVWMTHMGCLVRCARYLKVDASSAWVYGASGYAFALNIHEVICPSGPTAWPAEKCEALTANIGVNTERLQGSKSREDVDAFRETIWKKTREAVDAGLPAYGWEMGIPEWYVVHGYDGDGNYLYRDFGGKTGKRHHTKLGDTGIGWLCMVLATKGKAADDRTTVREAFRFAVEHGAGKHSNDKWHTGLTGYETWIKALEDDEAVKGDVIGFGCAYNAQCWAECRQNAVEFLEEAKKRIDDEKLGPLFDEAIQHYTVVRDNLNAVAKLFPFKLGDEKGMNQRIRDADRRAKALEALKAARGAEEAGLKVLAKIAEVLGPQ
;
A
#
# COMPACT_ATOMS: atom_id res chain seq x y z
N MET A 1 -38.92 -19.09 -46.38
CA MET A 1 -38.32 -17.75 -46.22
C MET A 1 -38.41 -17.37 -44.76
N ALA A 2 -37.29 -17.50 -44.04
CA ALA A 2 -37.17 -17.23 -42.61
C ALA A 2 -36.78 -15.75 -42.41
N GLY A 3 -37.42 -15.09 -41.44
CA GLY A 3 -37.08 -13.73 -41.02
C GLY A 3 -36.39 -13.74 -39.65
N GLU A 4 -35.08 -13.51 -39.65
CA GLU A 4 -34.23 -13.40 -38.46
C GLU A 4 -34.53 -12.11 -37.66
N ARG A 5 -34.78 -12.26 -36.35
CA ARG A 5 -34.59 -11.19 -35.37
C ARG A 5 -33.17 -11.26 -34.83
N ARG A 6 -32.33 -10.28 -35.16
CA ARG A 6 -31.02 -10.07 -34.52
C ARG A 6 -31.22 -9.65 -33.07
N LYS A 7 -30.76 -10.48 -32.13
CA LYS A 7 -30.47 -10.09 -30.75
C LYS A 7 -29.04 -9.53 -30.70
N THR A 8 -28.90 -8.25 -30.37
CA THR A 8 -27.62 -7.64 -29.99
C THR A 8 -27.27 -8.07 -28.57
N GLY A 9 -26.28 -8.95 -28.42
CA GLY A 9 -25.71 -9.33 -27.13
C GLY A 9 -24.74 -8.27 -26.63
N PHE A 10 -25.06 -7.64 -25.51
CA PHE A 10 -24.15 -6.83 -24.72
C PHE A 10 -23.19 -7.79 -24.01
N LEU A 11 -21.90 -7.75 -24.37
CA LEU A 11 -20.85 -8.53 -23.70
C LEU A 11 -20.59 -7.95 -22.31
N ASP A 12 -20.82 -8.76 -21.28
CA ASP A 12 -20.51 -8.47 -19.89
C ASP A 12 -18.99 -8.32 -19.69
N THR A 13 -18.55 -7.11 -19.34
CA THR A 13 -17.15 -6.72 -19.13
C THR A 13 -16.61 -7.12 -17.75
N ARG A 14 -17.40 -7.78 -16.90
CA ARG A 14 -17.00 -8.15 -15.53
C ARG A 14 -16.17 -9.44 -15.45
N SER A 15 -16.39 -10.41 -16.34
CA SER A 15 -15.69 -11.71 -16.34
C SER A 15 -14.23 -11.63 -16.82
N GLY A 16 -13.94 -10.70 -17.74
CA GLY A 16 -12.58 -10.47 -18.25
C GLY A 16 -11.62 -9.87 -17.21
N ARG A 17 -12.12 -9.08 -16.26
CA ARG A 17 -11.31 -8.48 -15.18
C ARG A 17 -10.86 -9.52 -14.15
N ALA A 18 -11.69 -10.49 -13.79
CA ALA A 18 -11.36 -11.50 -12.78
C ALA A 18 -10.27 -12.48 -13.26
N MET A 19 -10.25 -12.85 -14.54
CA MET A 19 -9.22 -13.73 -15.11
C MET A 19 -7.85 -13.05 -15.21
N VAL A 20 -7.81 -11.75 -15.52
CA VAL A 20 -6.58 -10.95 -15.56
C VAL A 20 -5.93 -10.83 -14.18
N VAL A 21 -6.72 -10.79 -13.10
CA VAL A 21 -6.18 -10.62 -11.73
C VAL A 21 -5.59 -11.92 -11.14
N VAL A 22 -6.08 -13.10 -11.51
CA VAL A 22 -5.49 -14.38 -11.09
C VAL A 22 -4.20 -14.69 -11.86
N ALA A 23 -4.16 -14.37 -13.15
CA ALA A 23 -2.92 -14.42 -13.93
C ALA A 23 -1.91 -13.40 -13.38
N ALA A 24 -2.36 -12.20 -13.02
CA ALA A 24 -1.55 -11.18 -12.36
C ALA A 24 -0.97 -11.67 -11.02
N ALA A 25 -1.74 -12.33 -10.17
CA ALA A 25 -1.27 -12.88 -8.89
C ALA A 25 -0.07 -13.83 -9.01
N LEU A 26 -0.19 -14.81 -9.92
CA LEU A 26 0.88 -15.76 -10.25
C LEU A 26 2.05 -15.05 -10.94
N LEU A 27 1.77 -14.02 -11.73
CA LEU A 27 2.79 -13.15 -12.34
C LEU A 27 3.47 -12.23 -11.33
N VAL A 28 2.86 -11.81 -10.20
CA VAL A 28 3.57 -11.04 -9.15
C VAL A 28 4.60 -11.95 -8.49
N ALA A 29 4.20 -13.15 -8.05
CA ALA A 29 5.11 -14.11 -7.46
C ALA A 29 6.22 -14.51 -8.45
N ALA A 30 5.87 -14.79 -9.71
CA ALA A 30 6.83 -15.12 -10.75
C ALA A 30 7.72 -13.94 -11.16
N ALA A 31 7.21 -12.71 -11.24
CA ALA A 31 7.98 -11.53 -11.59
C ALA A 31 8.90 -11.06 -10.46
N VAL A 32 8.46 -11.18 -9.21
CA VAL A 32 9.30 -10.96 -8.03
C VAL A 32 10.41 -12.03 -8.00
N ALA A 33 10.09 -13.30 -8.23
CA ALA A 33 11.09 -14.37 -8.34
C ALA A 33 12.08 -14.16 -9.50
N LEU A 34 11.61 -13.73 -10.68
CA LEU A 34 12.44 -13.41 -11.84
C LEU A 34 13.33 -12.17 -11.59
N TYR A 35 12.81 -11.14 -10.94
CA TYR A 35 13.57 -9.96 -10.53
C TYR A 35 14.68 -10.34 -9.54
N LEU A 36 14.39 -11.22 -8.58
CA LEU A 36 15.37 -11.72 -7.63
C LEU A 36 16.43 -12.60 -8.28
N LYS A 37 16.05 -13.45 -9.23
CA LYS A 37 16.98 -14.23 -10.04
C LYS A 37 17.92 -13.32 -10.83
N ALA A 38 17.38 -12.33 -11.54
CA ALA A 38 18.18 -11.35 -12.29
C ALA A 38 19.10 -10.49 -11.39
N ARG A 39 18.68 -10.19 -10.17
CA ARG A 39 19.49 -9.45 -9.18
C ARG A 39 20.61 -10.32 -8.59
N ALA A 40 20.34 -11.58 -8.29
CA ALA A 40 21.35 -12.54 -7.83
C ALA A 40 22.41 -12.79 -8.91
N GLU A 41 21.99 -12.96 -10.16
CA GLU A 41 22.89 -13.10 -11.31
C GLU A 41 23.76 -11.85 -11.53
N ARG A 42 23.23 -10.63 -11.32
CA ARG A 42 24.02 -9.39 -11.36
C ARG A 42 25.01 -9.28 -10.21
N ALA A 43 24.65 -9.71 -9.01
CA ALA A 43 25.54 -9.71 -7.84
C ALA A 43 26.68 -10.73 -7.98
N GLN A 44 26.41 -11.89 -8.60
CA GLN A 44 27.44 -12.88 -8.95
C GLN A 44 28.39 -12.36 -10.03
N ARG A 45 27.87 -11.63 -11.03
CA ARG A 45 28.70 -11.00 -12.07
C ARG A 45 29.53 -9.81 -11.57
N SER A 46 29.13 -9.15 -10.48
CA SER A 46 29.88 -8.02 -9.90
C SER A 46 30.97 -8.43 -8.90
N GLY A 47 31.18 -9.74 -8.65
CA GLY A 47 32.28 -10.24 -7.81
C GLY A 47 32.19 -9.86 -6.33
N THR A 48 31.05 -9.33 -5.87
CA THR A 48 30.89 -8.87 -4.47
C THR A 48 30.08 -9.88 -3.68
N TRP A 49 30.73 -10.96 -3.27
CA TRP A 49 30.26 -11.81 -2.17
C TRP A 49 31.46 -12.34 -1.39
N SER A 50 31.75 -11.73 -0.24
CA SER A 50 32.64 -12.29 0.78
C SER A 50 31.77 -12.81 1.93
N ASP A 51 31.87 -14.11 2.18
CA ASP A 51 31.48 -14.76 3.42
C ASP A 51 32.10 -14.02 4.62
N GLY A 52 31.27 -13.73 5.62
CA GLY A 52 31.66 -13.03 6.83
C GLY A 52 30.93 -13.58 8.03
N SER A 53 31.24 -14.80 8.44
CA SER A 53 30.97 -15.30 9.79
C SER A 53 32.17 -15.09 10.72
N THR A 54 31.87 -14.77 11.98
CA THR A 54 32.75 -14.67 13.17
C THR A 54 33.52 -13.35 13.40
N GLY A 55 33.27 -12.73 14.55
CA GLY A 55 34.00 -11.54 15.01
C GLY A 55 33.25 -10.72 16.08
N ALA A 56 33.10 -11.28 17.28
CA ALA A 56 32.63 -10.54 18.44
C ALA A 56 33.56 -9.35 18.75
N THR A 57 33.02 -8.13 18.78
CA THR A 57 33.73 -6.95 19.31
C THR A 57 32.84 -6.16 20.27
N LYS A 58 33.43 -5.88 21.43
CA LYS A 58 32.84 -5.24 22.61
C LYS A 58 32.30 -3.84 22.31
N ALA A 59 31.07 -3.56 22.71
CA ALA A 59 30.50 -2.22 22.72
C ALA A 59 31.25 -1.32 23.71
N ARG A 60 31.71 -0.15 23.25
CA ARG A 60 32.07 0.99 24.10
C ARG A 60 30.86 1.91 24.27
N PRO A 61 30.67 2.56 25.43
CA PRO A 61 29.56 3.47 25.65
C PRO A 61 29.79 4.76 24.84
N ARG A 62 28.74 5.25 24.17
CA ARG A 62 28.75 6.58 23.54
C ARG A 62 28.54 7.63 24.62
N THR A 63 29.54 8.49 24.78
CA THR A 63 29.44 9.80 25.43
C THR A 63 28.54 10.71 24.59
N ILE A 64 27.68 11.45 25.28
CA ILE A 64 26.84 12.51 24.72
C ILE A 64 27.74 13.73 24.55
N ASP A 65 27.87 14.24 23.33
CA ASP A 65 28.61 15.47 23.03
C ASP A 65 27.68 16.69 23.18
N PRO A 66 28.03 17.73 23.96
CA PRO A 66 27.16 18.85 24.25
C PRO A 66 27.53 20.05 23.37
N GLU A 67 27.14 20.05 22.10
CA GLU A 67 27.15 21.28 21.29
C GLU A 67 25.79 21.51 20.62
N GLY A 68 25.21 22.68 20.94
CA GLY A 68 23.89 23.11 20.53
C GLY A 68 23.74 23.33 19.02
N PRO A 69 22.51 23.54 18.53
CA PRO A 69 22.24 23.62 17.11
C PRO A 69 22.85 24.90 16.52
N THR A 70 23.94 24.76 15.77
CA THR A 70 24.41 25.80 14.86
C THR A 70 23.29 26.11 13.86
N MET A 71 22.78 27.34 13.92
CA MET A 71 21.76 27.88 13.02
C MET A 71 22.19 27.68 11.56
N ARG A 72 21.58 26.69 10.90
CA ARG A 72 21.61 26.58 9.44
C ARG A 72 20.84 27.78 8.90
N LYS A 73 21.52 28.63 8.12
CA LYS A 73 20.91 29.73 7.36
C LYS A 73 19.64 29.22 6.67
N GLU A 74 18.50 29.82 7.01
CA GLU A 74 17.23 29.53 6.37
C GLU A 74 17.34 29.76 4.86
N ARG A 75 16.99 28.73 4.09
CA ARG A 75 17.00 28.78 2.63
C ARG A 75 15.76 29.59 2.17
N PRO A 76 15.85 30.47 1.16
CA PRO A 76 14.73 31.30 0.72
C PRO A 76 13.49 30.48 0.34
N LYS A 77 12.30 30.99 0.67
CA LYS A 77 11.00 30.31 0.58
C LYS A 77 10.48 30.02 -0.85
N ASP A 78 11.21 30.40 -1.89
CA ASP A 78 10.68 30.47 -3.27
C ASP A 78 11.55 29.80 -4.35
N GLU A 79 12.59 29.05 -3.97
CA GLU A 79 13.26 28.16 -4.93
C GLU A 79 12.39 26.92 -5.13
N THR A 80 11.93 26.69 -6.37
CA THR A 80 11.32 25.41 -6.76
C THR A 80 12.17 24.27 -6.22
N GLN A 81 11.58 23.36 -5.44
CA GLN A 81 12.29 22.22 -4.83
C GLN A 81 12.86 21.22 -5.86
N THR A 82 12.63 21.51 -7.14
CA THR A 82 13.14 20.82 -8.32
C THR A 82 14.56 21.27 -8.66
N ARG A 83 15.47 20.30 -8.74
CA ARG A 83 16.84 20.43 -9.26
C ARG A 83 16.89 20.08 -10.73
N ARG A 84 17.83 20.70 -11.43
CA ARG A 84 18.18 20.38 -12.82
C ARG A 84 19.69 20.24 -12.92
N GLU A 85 20.16 19.16 -13.54
CA GLU A 85 21.58 18.94 -13.83
C GLU A 85 21.71 18.12 -15.12
N GLY A 86 22.38 18.68 -16.12
CA GLY A 86 22.43 18.10 -17.45
C GLY A 86 21.02 17.85 -18.01
N ASN A 87 20.74 16.62 -18.42
CA ASN A 87 19.43 16.20 -18.92
C ASN A 87 18.47 15.72 -17.82
N LYS A 88 18.80 15.87 -16.53
CA LYS A 88 17.99 15.35 -15.41
C LYS A 88 17.25 16.44 -14.68
N VAL A 89 16.04 16.11 -14.24
CA VAL A 89 15.19 16.97 -13.42
C VAL A 89 14.64 16.16 -12.26
N TRP A 90 14.80 16.61 -11.02
CA TRP A 90 14.33 15.85 -9.86
C TRP A 90 14.02 16.69 -8.63
N ILE A 91 13.15 16.17 -7.78
CA ILE A 91 12.78 16.70 -6.48
C ILE A 91 13.69 16.07 -5.43
N GLU A 92 14.54 16.88 -4.78
CA GLU A 92 15.58 16.40 -3.87
C GLU A 92 15.02 15.85 -2.55
N GLU A 93 14.02 16.52 -1.98
CA GLU A 93 13.45 16.18 -0.67
C GLU A 93 12.38 15.07 -0.72
N LEU A 94 11.99 14.61 -1.92
CA LEU A 94 11.02 13.54 -2.07
C LEU A 94 11.69 12.16 -1.86
N LYS A 95 11.70 11.73 -0.61
CA LYS A 95 12.39 10.51 -0.14
C LYS A 95 11.41 9.33 -0.05
N ARG A 96 11.92 8.10 -0.16
CA ARG A 96 11.15 6.88 0.15
C ARG A 96 10.84 6.77 1.64
N ARG A 97 9.73 6.16 2.01
CA ARG A 97 9.47 5.64 3.36
C ARG A 97 9.47 4.11 3.33
N PRO A 98 10.32 3.42 4.12
CA PRO A 98 10.23 1.97 4.27
C PRO A 98 9.02 1.61 5.13
N VAL A 99 7.99 1.05 4.50
CA VAL A 99 6.78 0.48 5.12
C VAL A 99 6.32 -0.71 4.27
N TRP A 100 5.50 -1.59 4.85
CA TRP A 100 4.90 -2.72 4.15
C TRP A 100 3.83 -2.27 3.16
N MET A 101 2.96 -1.34 3.57
CA MET A 101 1.98 -0.76 2.65
C MET A 101 2.64 0.31 1.78
N THR A 102 3.34 -0.13 0.73
CA THR A 102 4.19 0.73 -0.12
C THR A 102 3.46 1.94 -0.72
N HIS A 103 2.17 1.76 -1.07
CA HIS A 103 1.29 2.86 -1.52
C HIS A 103 1.22 3.97 -0.48
N MET A 104 0.93 3.60 0.76
CA MET A 104 0.84 4.54 1.88
C MET A 104 2.19 5.14 2.24
N GLY A 105 3.27 4.38 2.05
CA GLY A 105 4.64 4.91 2.11
C GLY A 105 4.86 6.08 1.14
N CYS A 106 4.32 5.97 -0.09
CA CYS A 106 4.37 7.03 -1.08
C CYS A 106 3.45 8.20 -0.71
N LEU A 107 2.19 7.93 -0.32
CA LEU A 107 1.23 8.96 0.03
C LEU A 107 1.67 9.80 1.23
N VAL A 108 2.16 9.18 2.30
CA VAL A 108 2.68 9.93 3.46
C VAL A 108 3.88 10.80 3.08
N ARG A 109 4.74 10.32 2.17
CA ARG A 109 5.86 11.12 1.69
C ARG A 109 5.40 12.30 0.84
N CYS A 110 4.37 12.13 0.03
CA CYS A 110 3.74 13.23 -0.70
C CYS A 110 3.11 14.24 0.26
N ALA A 111 2.31 13.80 1.24
CA ALA A 111 1.69 14.68 2.23
C ALA A 111 2.73 15.51 3.00
N ARG A 112 3.80 14.86 3.49
CA ARG A 112 4.90 15.54 4.18
C ARG A 112 5.63 16.53 3.28
N TYR A 113 5.90 16.16 2.03
CA TYR A 113 6.54 17.03 1.05
C TYR A 113 5.70 18.28 0.76
N LEU A 114 4.37 18.10 0.63
CA LEU A 114 3.39 19.18 0.45
C LEU A 114 3.14 20.01 1.72
N LYS A 115 3.85 19.69 2.83
CA LYS A 115 3.72 20.35 4.13
C LYS A 115 2.25 20.35 4.60
N VAL A 116 1.61 19.20 4.47
CA VAL A 116 0.32 18.91 5.09
C VAL A 116 0.56 18.55 6.54
N ASP A 117 -0.25 19.11 7.43
CA ASP A 117 -0.20 18.83 8.87
C ASP A 117 -0.96 17.53 9.21
N ALA A 118 -0.38 16.41 8.79
CA ALA A 118 -0.92 15.08 9.03
C ALA A 118 0.20 14.15 9.51
N SER A 119 -0.05 13.49 10.63
CA SER A 119 0.80 12.38 11.07
C SER A 119 0.69 11.20 10.09
N SER A 120 1.54 10.20 10.26
CA SER A 120 1.42 8.98 9.46
C SER A 120 0.09 8.27 9.69
N ALA A 121 -0.28 8.13 10.97
CA ALA A 121 -1.54 7.51 11.35
C ALA A 121 -2.74 8.29 10.82
N TRP A 122 -2.67 9.63 10.85
CA TRP A 122 -3.69 10.49 10.24
C TRP A 122 -3.86 10.22 8.75
N VAL A 123 -2.78 10.12 7.98
CA VAL A 123 -2.86 9.79 6.55
C VAL A 123 -3.46 8.40 6.31
N TYR A 124 -3.08 7.38 7.09
CA TYR A 124 -3.64 6.02 6.97
C TYR A 124 -5.12 5.97 7.35
N GLY A 125 -5.50 6.57 8.48
CA GLY A 125 -6.86 6.53 8.99
C GLY A 125 -7.82 7.38 8.16
N ALA A 126 -7.46 8.63 7.89
CA ALA A 126 -8.31 9.56 7.14
C ALA A 126 -8.55 9.13 5.69
N SER A 127 -7.59 8.43 5.07
CA SER A 127 -7.80 7.83 3.74
C SER A 127 -8.60 6.52 3.79
N GLY A 128 -8.90 5.97 4.97
CA GLY A 128 -9.55 4.68 5.16
C GLY A 128 -8.63 3.46 5.07
N TYR A 129 -7.38 3.62 4.63
CA TYR A 129 -6.42 2.53 4.48
C TYR A 129 -6.10 1.79 5.78
N ALA A 130 -6.14 2.49 6.92
CA ALA A 130 -5.95 1.87 8.24
C ALA A 130 -6.97 0.76 8.53
N PHE A 131 -8.16 0.87 7.93
CA PHE A 131 -9.30 -0.04 8.12
C PHE A 131 -9.53 -0.99 6.92
N ALA A 132 -8.79 -0.82 5.83
CA ALA A 132 -8.89 -1.68 4.67
C ALA A 132 -8.34 -3.09 4.95
N LEU A 133 -8.95 -4.11 4.35
CA LEU A 133 -8.44 -5.48 4.28
C LEU A 133 -9.05 -6.14 3.05
N ASN A 134 -8.22 -6.76 2.22
CA ASN A 134 -8.64 -7.43 1.00
C ASN A 134 -7.85 -8.72 0.80
N ILE A 135 -8.55 -9.84 0.69
CA ILE A 135 -7.94 -11.17 0.63
C ILE A 135 -8.51 -11.93 -0.56
N HIS A 136 -7.64 -12.54 -1.36
CA HIS A 136 -8.04 -13.51 -2.38
C HIS A 136 -8.22 -14.88 -1.74
N GLU A 137 -9.09 -15.71 -2.33
CA GLU A 137 -9.28 -17.12 -1.97
C GLU A 137 -8.01 -17.99 -1.93
N VAL A 138 -6.93 -17.60 -2.60
CA VAL A 138 -5.62 -18.30 -2.57
C VAL A 138 -4.57 -17.54 -1.77
N ILE A 139 -5.02 -16.56 -0.97
CA ILE A 139 -4.20 -15.59 -0.22
C ILE A 139 -3.15 -14.95 -1.12
N CYS A 140 -3.57 -14.45 -2.29
CA CYS A 140 -2.67 -13.81 -3.24
C CYS A 140 -1.91 -12.63 -2.60
N PRO A 141 -0.59 -12.47 -2.86
CA PRO A 141 0.18 -11.31 -2.37
C PRO A 141 -0.32 -9.95 -2.88
N SER A 142 -1.12 -9.91 -3.95
CA SER A 142 -1.71 -8.66 -4.43
C SER A 142 -2.86 -8.16 -3.57
N GLY A 143 -3.26 -8.84 -2.48
CA GLY A 143 -4.33 -8.36 -1.58
C GLY A 143 -4.25 -6.88 -1.21
N PRO A 144 -3.09 -6.38 -0.75
CA PRO A 144 -2.88 -4.98 -0.41
C PRO A 144 -3.11 -3.99 -1.56
N THR A 145 -3.08 -4.44 -2.81
CA THR A 145 -3.00 -3.59 -4.01
C THR A 145 -4.09 -3.87 -5.06
N ALA A 146 -4.77 -5.03 -4.98
CA ALA A 146 -5.78 -5.50 -5.93
C ALA A 146 -7.21 -5.25 -5.42
N TRP A 147 -7.54 -3.97 -5.21
CA TRP A 147 -8.86 -3.51 -4.76
C TRP A 147 -9.08 -2.06 -5.22
N PRO A 148 -10.31 -1.50 -5.13
CA PRO A 148 -10.61 -0.14 -5.63
C PRO A 148 -10.04 0.95 -4.72
N ALA A 149 -8.71 1.04 -4.68
CA ALA A 149 -7.89 1.98 -3.93
C ALA A 149 -8.23 3.46 -4.20
N GLU A 150 -8.77 3.77 -5.38
CA GLU A 150 -9.20 5.11 -5.76
C GLU A 150 -10.25 5.71 -4.81
N LYS A 151 -11.01 4.85 -4.10
CA LYS A 151 -11.96 5.29 -3.08
C LYS A 151 -11.26 5.90 -1.87
N CYS A 152 -10.13 5.31 -1.47
CA CYS A 152 -9.30 5.85 -0.41
C CYS A 152 -8.53 7.09 -0.86
N GLU A 153 -8.11 7.14 -2.13
CA GLU A 153 -7.50 8.34 -2.71
C GLU A 153 -8.47 9.52 -2.71
N ALA A 154 -9.76 9.30 -2.99
CA ALA A 154 -10.77 10.36 -2.89
C ALA A 154 -10.87 10.97 -1.48
N LEU A 155 -10.67 10.16 -0.43
CA LEU A 155 -10.66 10.64 0.96
C LEU A 155 -9.41 11.44 1.33
N THR A 156 -8.32 11.35 0.54
CA THR A 156 -7.09 12.12 0.82
C THR A 156 -7.28 13.64 0.68
N ALA A 157 -8.33 14.07 -0.04
CA ALA A 157 -8.70 15.48 -0.10
C ALA A 157 -9.05 16.04 1.28
N ASN A 158 -9.63 15.22 2.17
CA ASN A 158 -9.98 15.64 3.53
C ASN A 158 -8.75 16.01 4.37
N ILE A 159 -7.60 15.41 4.08
CA ILE A 159 -6.33 15.78 4.72
C ILE A 159 -5.54 16.84 3.92
N GLY A 160 -6.13 17.43 2.89
CA GLY A 160 -5.48 18.47 2.08
C GLY A 160 -4.47 17.93 1.07
N VAL A 161 -4.63 16.69 0.61
CA VAL A 161 -3.88 16.13 -0.52
C VAL A 161 -4.86 15.79 -1.64
N ASN A 162 -4.72 16.43 -2.79
CA ASN A 162 -5.48 16.08 -3.99
C ASN A 162 -4.64 15.14 -4.85
N THR A 163 -5.24 14.09 -5.38
CA THR A 163 -4.58 13.11 -6.24
C THR A 163 -5.19 13.06 -7.63
N GLU A 164 -4.35 13.08 -8.67
CA GLU A 164 -4.73 12.72 -10.03
C GLU A 164 -4.13 11.34 -10.36
N ARG A 165 -4.99 10.34 -10.52
CA ARG A 165 -4.59 8.98 -10.88
C ARG A 165 -4.72 8.75 -12.38
N LEU A 166 -3.61 8.45 -13.03
CA LEU A 166 -3.53 8.00 -14.41
C LEU A 166 -3.34 6.48 -14.40
N GLN A 167 -4.35 5.72 -14.82
CA GLN A 167 -4.29 4.25 -14.77
C GLN A 167 -4.79 3.55 -16.03
N GLY A 168 -4.19 2.41 -16.34
CA GLY A 168 -4.56 1.58 -17.48
C GLY A 168 -3.87 0.21 -17.46
N SER A 169 -4.20 -0.63 -18.44
CA SER A 169 -3.56 -1.92 -18.66
C SER A 169 -2.65 -1.89 -19.88
N LYS A 170 -1.60 -2.71 -19.91
CA LYS A 170 -0.74 -2.90 -21.10
C LYS A 170 -1.50 -3.50 -22.28
N SER A 171 -2.66 -4.10 -22.03
CA SER A 171 -3.54 -4.70 -23.03
C SER A 171 -4.45 -3.69 -23.75
N ARG A 172 -4.31 -2.40 -23.44
CA ARG A 172 -5.06 -1.34 -24.13
C ARG A 172 -4.56 -1.20 -25.57
N GLU A 173 -5.47 -0.94 -26.49
CA GLU A 173 -5.14 -0.68 -27.91
C GLU A 173 -4.25 0.57 -28.06
N ASP A 174 -4.46 1.58 -27.22
CA ASP A 174 -3.75 2.87 -27.23
C ASP A 174 -2.58 2.94 -26.23
N VAL A 175 -2.03 1.80 -25.78
CA VAL A 175 -1.08 1.73 -24.67
C VAL A 175 0.13 2.68 -24.82
N ASP A 176 0.68 2.81 -26.03
CA ASP A 176 1.84 3.66 -26.25
C ASP A 176 1.48 5.16 -26.17
N ALA A 177 0.37 5.57 -26.79
CA ALA A 177 -0.15 6.94 -26.65
C ALA A 177 -0.52 7.26 -25.19
N PHE A 178 -1.05 6.28 -24.46
CA PHE A 178 -1.36 6.43 -23.05
C PHE A 178 -0.09 6.57 -22.18
N ARG A 179 0.98 5.81 -22.47
CA ARG A 179 2.30 5.97 -21.83
C ARG A 179 2.90 7.34 -22.09
N GLU A 180 2.79 7.88 -23.31
CA GLU A 180 3.21 9.25 -23.63
C GLU A 180 2.43 10.30 -22.82
N THR A 181 1.12 10.08 -22.64
CA THR A 181 0.29 10.96 -21.82
C THR A 181 0.74 10.96 -20.36
N ILE A 182 0.98 9.78 -19.78
CA ILE A 182 1.50 9.65 -18.41
C ILE A 182 2.86 10.33 -18.29
N TRP A 183 3.75 10.10 -19.26
CA TRP A 183 5.08 10.69 -19.29
C TRP A 183 5.04 12.20 -19.29
N LYS A 184 4.26 12.79 -20.20
CA LYS A 184 4.07 14.23 -20.30
C LYS A 184 3.57 14.82 -18.98
N LYS A 185 2.46 14.30 -18.44
CA LYS A 185 1.87 14.81 -17.18
C LYS A 185 2.81 14.65 -15.98
N THR A 186 3.56 13.55 -15.90
CA THR A 186 4.54 13.35 -14.82
C THR A 186 5.67 14.36 -14.91
N ARG A 187 6.19 14.64 -16.11
CA ARG A 187 7.23 15.66 -16.29
C ARG A 187 6.72 17.04 -15.91
N GLU A 188 5.54 17.42 -16.39
CA GLU A 188 4.90 18.70 -16.04
C GLU A 188 4.74 18.85 -14.52
N ALA A 189 4.33 17.79 -13.81
CA ALA A 189 4.26 17.79 -12.36
C ALA A 189 5.64 17.95 -11.70
N VAL A 190 6.65 17.19 -12.13
CA VAL A 190 8.02 17.29 -11.59
C VAL A 190 8.62 18.68 -11.85
N ASP A 191 8.41 19.24 -13.04
CA ASP A 191 8.85 20.59 -13.42
C ASP A 191 8.20 21.65 -12.52
N ALA A 192 6.92 21.46 -12.15
CA ALA A 192 6.20 22.28 -11.19
C ALA A 192 6.56 21.98 -9.71
N GLY A 193 7.47 21.04 -9.45
CA GLY A 193 7.87 20.64 -8.10
C GLY A 193 6.79 19.88 -7.33
N LEU A 194 5.87 19.22 -8.03
CA LEU A 194 4.80 18.40 -7.46
C LEU A 194 5.25 16.94 -7.33
N PRO A 195 4.98 16.28 -6.20
CA PRO A 195 5.38 14.89 -5.99
C PRO A 195 4.51 13.93 -6.80
N ALA A 196 5.15 12.84 -7.24
CA ALA A 196 4.47 11.75 -7.94
C ALA A 196 4.90 10.39 -7.37
N TYR A 197 4.05 9.40 -7.55
CA TYR A 197 4.39 8.01 -7.27
C TYR A 197 3.69 7.09 -8.28
N GLY A 198 4.29 5.93 -8.55
CA GLY A 198 3.74 5.02 -9.54
C GLY A 198 3.99 3.56 -9.22
N TRP A 199 3.20 2.72 -9.88
CA TRP A 199 3.19 1.28 -9.76
C TRP A 199 4.07 0.65 -10.85
N GLU A 200 4.58 -0.56 -10.63
CA GLU A 200 5.39 -1.31 -11.61
C GLU A 200 6.67 -0.56 -12.09
N MET A 201 7.35 0.17 -11.20
CA MET A 201 8.59 0.86 -11.57
C MET A 201 9.79 -0.07 -11.54
N GLY A 202 9.96 -0.88 -10.50
CA GLY A 202 11.04 -1.87 -10.38
C GLY A 202 10.50 -3.30 -10.43
N ILE A 203 9.60 -3.59 -9.50
CA ILE A 203 8.76 -4.79 -9.41
C ILE A 203 7.28 -4.34 -9.32
N PRO A 204 6.30 -5.26 -9.29
CA PRO A 204 4.89 -4.94 -9.09
C PRO A 204 4.59 -4.38 -7.68
N GLU A 205 5.06 -3.16 -7.41
CA GLU A 205 4.89 -2.41 -6.16
C GLU A 205 4.84 -0.89 -6.40
N TRP A 206 4.50 -0.11 -5.37
CA TRP A 206 4.49 1.36 -5.42
C TRP A 206 5.85 1.99 -5.11
N TYR A 207 6.18 3.02 -5.89
CA TYR A 207 7.44 3.75 -5.79
C TYR A 207 7.20 5.25 -5.85
N VAL A 208 7.92 5.98 -5.01
CA VAL A 208 8.09 7.42 -5.18
C VAL A 208 8.84 7.69 -6.48
N VAL A 209 8.24 8.48 -7.36
CA VAL A 209 8.85 8.99 -8.58
C VAL A 209 9.30 10.41 -8.30
N HIS A 210 10.61 10.57 -8.21
CA HIS A 210 11.22 11.82 -7.74
C HIS A 210 11.82 12.64 -8.88
N GLY A 211 11.73 12.21 -10.13
CA GLY A 211 12.29 12.95 -11.24
C GLY A 211 12.21 12.22 -12.56
N TYR A 212 12.89 12.79 -13.55
CA TYR A 212 13.06 12.21 -14.87
C TYR A 212 14.42 12.57 -15.49
N ASP A 213 14.82 11.86 -16.54
CA ASP A 213 15.96 12.22 -17.39
C ASP A 213 15.56 12.45 -18.85
N GLY A 214 16.44 13.09 -19.62
CA GLY A 214 16.22 13.44 -21.02
C GLY A 214 16.25 12.24 -21.96
N ASP A 215 16.62 11.06 -21.46
CA ASP A 215 16.59 9.80 -22.20
C ASP A 215 15.22 9.10 -22.09
N GLY A 216 14.22 9.77 -21.51
CA GLY A 216 12.87 9.21 -21.39
C GLY A 216 12.63 8.36 -20.14
N ASN A 217 13.49 8.43 -19.11
CA ASN A 217 13.30 7.64 -17.90
C ASN A 217 12.60 8.40 -16.79
N TYR A 218 11.66 7.74 -16.11
CA TYR A 218 11.30 8.07 -14.74
C TYR A 218 12.46 7.73 -13.80
N LEU A 219 12.75 8.62 -12.85
CA LEU A 219 13.66 8.38 -11.73
C LEU A 219 12.84 8.08 -10.48
N TYR A 220 13.01 6.89 -9.91
CA TYR A 220 12.26 6.43 -8.74
C TYR A 220 13.19 5.96 -7.62
N ARG A 221 12.70 5.96 -6.38
CA ARG A 221 13.47 5.45 -5.22
C ARG A 221 13.15 3.98 -4.98
N ASP A 222 14.10 3.09 -5.19
CA ASP A 222 13.94 1.65 -4.96
C ASP A 222 13.85 1.31 -3.46
N PHE A 223 13.60 0.04 -3.13
CA PHE A 223 13.50 -0.40 -1.74
C PHE A 223 14.81 -0.27 -0.93
N GLY A 224 15.96 -0.16 -1.58
CA GLY A 224 17.24 0.18 -0.96
C GLY A 224 17.48 1.69 -0.78
N GLY A 225 16.57 2.54 -1.28
CA GLY A 225 16.71 3.99 -1.29
C GLY A 225 17.57 4.52 -2.45
N LYS A 226 18.05 3.65 -3.34
CA LYS A 226 18.82 4.04 -4.53
C LYS A 226 17.88 4.55 -5.63
N THR A 227 18.42 5.37 -6.52
CA THR A 227 17.67 5.79 -7.71
C THR A 227 17.65 4.66 -8.73
N GLY A 228 16.46 4.15 -9.01
CA GLY A 228 16.15 3.32 -10.17
C GLY A 228 15.71 4.16 -11.36
N LYS A 229 15.74 3.55 -12.55
CA LYS A 229 15.27 4.14 -13.81
C LYS A 229 14.23 3.24 -14.47
N ARG A 230 13.20 3.85 -15.06
CA ARG A 230 12.21 3.14 -15.90
C ARG A 230 11.88 4.01 -17.12
N HIS A 231 12.20 3.54 -18.31
CA HIS A 231 11.81 4.23 -19.54
C HIS A 231 10.29 4.30 -19.66
N HIS A 232 9.72 5.43 -20.11
CA HIS A 232 8.26 5.64 -20.12
C HIS A 232 7.52 4.61 -20.98
N THR A 233 8.10 4.21 -22.12
CA THR A 233 7.56 3.15 -22.99
C THR A 233 7.50 1.76 -22.33
N LYS A 234 8.13 1.59 -21.17
CA LYS A 234 8.18 0.34 -20.39
C LYS A 234 7.39 0.40 -19.09
N LEU A 235 6.62 1.47 -18.84
CA LEU A 235 5.72 1.54 -17.69
C LEU A 235 4.71 0.38 -17.76
N GLY A 236 4.52 -0.32 -16.63
CA GLY A 236 3.67 -1.52 -16.55
C GLY A 236 4.28 -2.77 -17.21
N ASP A 237 5.56 -2.77 -17.60
CA ASP A 237 6.23 -3.93 -18.20
C ASP A 237 7.10 -4.67 -17.16
N THR A 238 6.53 -4.99 -15.99
CA THR A 238 7.22 -5.74 -14.92
C THR A 238 6.51 -7.02 -14.49
N GLY A 239 5.50 -7.46 -15.24
CA GLY A 239 4.79 -8.72 -15.01
C GLY A 239 3.29 -8.54 -15.16
N ILE A 240 2.69 -7.65 -14.37
CA ILE A 240 1.23 -7.51 -14.29
C ILE A 240 0.67 -6.80 -15.50
N GLY A 241 1.38 -5.80 -16.02
CA GLY A 241 0.78 -5.01 -17.09
C GLY A 241 -0.10 -3.89 -16.59
N TRP A 242 0.04 -3.47 -15.32
CA TRP A 242 -0.74 -2.36 -14.80
C TRP A 242 0.08 -1.07 -14.87
N LEU A 243 -0.41 -0.11 -15.63
CA LEU A 243 0.16 1.22 -15.72
C LEU A 243 -0.55 2.07 -14.67
N CYS A 244 0.20 2.59 -13.70
CA CYS A 244 -0.36 3.58 -12.79
C CYS A 244 0.68 4.62 -12.38
N MET A 245 0.29 5.89 -12.51
CA MET A 245 0.98 7.03 -11.94
C MET A 245 -0.04 7.87 -11.20
N VAL A 246 0.33 8.35 -10.02
CA VAL A 246 -0.46 9.28 -9.23
C VAL A 246 0.36 10.55 -9.01
N LEU A 247 -0.25 11.67 -9.35
CA LEU A 247 0.29 13.01 -9.12
C LEU A 247 -0.42 13.59 -7.90
N ALA A 248 0.33 14.12 -6.95
CA ALA A 248 -0.24 14.69 -5.73
C ALA A 248 -0.01 16.20 -5.67
N THR A 249 -1.05 16.94 -5.30
CA THR A 249 -1.01 18.38 -5.10
C THR A 249 -1.57 18.76 -3.74
N LYS A 250 -1.19 19.95 -3.25
CA LYS A 250 -1.73 20.46 -2.00
C LYS A 250 -3.16 20.95 -2.22
N GLY A 251 -4.09 20.47 -1.40
CA GLY A 251 -5.47 20.90 -1.34
C GLY A 251 -5.79 21.64 -0.03
N LYS A 252 -7.07 21.97 0.14
CA LYS A 252 -7.60 22.47 1.42
C LYS A 252 -8.12 21.28 2.22
N ALA A 253 -7.59 21.09 3.43
CA ALA A 253 -8.07 20.06 4.34
C ALA A 253 -9.51 20.38 4.80
N ALA A 254 -10.29 19.33 5.06
CA ALA A 254 -11.53 19.42 5.79
C ALA A 254 -11.24 19.58 7.29
N ASP A 255 -12.28 19.85 8.09
CA ASP A 255 -12.18 19.79 9.53
C ASP A 255 -12.01 18.33 10.02
N ASP A 256 -11.51 18.15 11.24
CA ASP A 256 -11.22 16.83 11.80
C ASP A 256 -12.48 15.98 11.95
N ARG A 257 -13.64 16.57 12.27
CA ARG A 257 -14.92 15.83 12.43
C ARG A 257 -15.37 15.25 11.09
N THR A 258 -15.34 16.05 10.03
CA THR A 258 -15.61 15.58 8.66
C THR A 258 -14.64 14.49 8.23
N THR A 259 -13.35 14.72 8.44
CA THR A 259 -12.29 13.77 8.07
C THR A 259 -12.51 12.40 8.71
N VAL A 260 -12.76 12.38 10.02
CA VAL A 260 -12.98 11.15 10.79
C VAL A 260 -14.30 10.47 10.39
N ARG A 261 -15.38 11.24 10.21
CA ARG A 261 -16.68 10.70 9.79
C ARG A 261 -16.58 9.97 8.45
N GLU A 262 -16.01 10.60 7.44
CA GLU A 262 -15.94 9.99 6.10
C GLU A 262 -15.02 8.77 6.08
N ALA A 263 -13.93 8.79 6.85
CA ALA A 263 -13.07 7.63 7.04
C ALA A 263 -13.83 6.45 7.68
N PHE A 264 -14.64 6.70 8.72
CA PHE A 264 -15.41 5.65 9.39
C PHE A 264 -16.57 5.14 8.55
N ARG A 265 -17.24 6.00 7.78
CA ARG A 265 -18.23 5.55 6.79
C ARG A 265 -17.61 4.59 5.79
N PHE A 266 -16.45 4.96 5.23
CA PHE A 266 -15.71 4.06 4.37
C PHE A 266 -15.34 2.75 5.08
N ALA A 267 -14.82 2.82 6.31
CA ALA A 267 -14.43 1.64 7.08
C ALA A 267 -15.60 0.68 7.30
N VAL A 268 -16.79 1.19 7.65
CA VAL A 268 -18.01 0.39 7.82
C VAL A 268 -18.45 -0.25 6.51
N GLU A 269 -18.47 0.51 5.41
CA GLU A 269 -18.83 -0.02 4.10
C GLU A 269 -17.85 -1.09 3.60
N HIS A 270 -16.55 -0.83 3.72
CA HIS A 270 -15.50 -1.75 3.32
C HIS A 270 -15.48 -2.99 4.23
N GLY A 271 -15.64 -2.81 5.54
CA GLY A 271 -15.77 -3.85 6.54
C GLY A 271 -16.93 -4.81 6.26
N ALA A 272 -18.04 -4.29 5.72
CA ALA A 272 -19.21 -5.07 5.31
C ALA A 272 -19.04 -5.78 3.95
N GLY A 273 -17.87 -5.67 3.30
CA GLY A 273 -17.60 -6.36 2.04
C GLY A 273 -18.11 -5.65 0.78
N LYS A 274 -18.52 -4.37 0.86
CA LYS A 274 -19.07 -3.61 -0.30
C LYS A 274 -18.10 -3.49 -1.47
N HIS A 275 -16.80 -3.71 -1.22
CA HIS A 275 -15.72 -3.58 -2.18
C HIS A 275 -15.18 -4.93 -2.68
N SER A 276 -15.81 -6.02 -2.27
CA SER A 276 -15.49 -7.37 -2.75
C SER A 276 -15.85 -7.53 -4.23
N ASN A 277 -15.20 -8.48 -4.88
CA ASN A 277 -15.56 -9.00 -6.19
C ASN A 277 -15.44 -10.53 -6.17
N ASP A 278 -15.62 -11.18 -7.32
CA ASP A 278 -15.70 -12.65 -7.45
C ASP A 278 -14.71 -13.42 -6.56
N LYS A 279 -13.41 -13.11 -6.66
CA LYS A 279 -12.35 -13.84 -5.94
C LYS A 279 -11.68 -13.05 -4.83
N TRP A 280 -12.04 -11.78 -4.68
CA TRP A 280 -11.42 -10.85 -3.74
C TRP A 280 -12.45 -10.40 -2.72
N HIS A 281 -12.17 -10.68 -1.46
CA HIS A 281 -13.11 -10.45 -0.38
C HIS A 281 -12.54 -9.40 0.58
N THR A 282 -13.33 -8.37 0.82
CA THR A 282 -12.96 -7.22 1.65
C THR A 282 -13.57 -7.31 3.05
N GLY A 283 -12.96 -6.63 4.01
CA GLY A 283 -13.50 -6.52 5.37
C GLY A 283 -13.65 -7.86 6.09
N LEU A 284 -14.78 -8.07 6.77
CA LEU A 284 -15.05 -9.28 7.56
C LEU A 284 -15.04 -10.55 6.70
N THR A 285 -15.60 -10.51 5.48
CA THR A 285 -15.56 -11.63 4.53
C THR A 285 -14.13 -11.92 4.06
N GLY A 286 -13.26 -10.91 4.03
CA GLY A 286 -11.83 -11.10 3.78
C GLY A 286 -11.14 -11.93 4.86
N TYR A 287 -11.47 -11.72 6.14
CA TYR A 287 -10.99 -12.60 7.23
C TYR A 287 -11.49 -14.02 7.07
N GLU A 288 -12.78 -14.21 6.78
CA GLU A 288 -13.38 -15.53 6.58
C GLU A 288 -12.71 -16.28 5.43
N THR A 289 -12.39 -15.56 4.35
CA THR A 289 -11.63 -16.08 3.19
C THR A 289 -10.22 -16.50 3.59
N TRP A 290 -9.52 -15.68 4.38
CA TRP A 290 -8.19 -16.00 4.88
C TRP A 290 -8.22 -17.25 5.77
N ILE A 291 -9.15 -17.30 6.72
CA ILE A 291 -9.35 -18.42 7.63
C ILE A 291 -9.59 -19.71 6.83
N LYS A 292 -10.54 -19.69 5.89
CA LYS A 292 -10.87 -20.84 5.05
C LYS A 292 -9.67 -21.35 4.26
N ALA A 293 -8.87 -20.44 3.68
CA ALA A 293 -7.69 -20.82 2.92
C ALA A 293 -6.57 -21.44 3.77
N LEU A 294 -6.51 -21.12 5.08
CA LEU A 294 -5.57 -21.76 6.01
C LEU A 294 -6.11 -23.07 6.62
N GLU A 295 -7.42 -23.28 6.63
CA GLU A 295 -8.06 -24.55 7.03
C GLU A 295 -7.98 -25.62 5.93
N ASP A 296 -7.83 -25.22 4.67
CA ASP A 296 -7.73 -26.13 3.53
C ASP A 296 -6.31 -26.71 3.37
N ASP A 297 -6.14 -27.97 3.74
CA ASP A 297 -4.87 -28.70 3.66
C ASP A 297 -4.33 -28.89 2.23
N GLU A 298 -5.18 -28.83 1.20
CA GLU A 298 -4.73 -28.85 -0.19
C GLU A 298 -4.31 -27.45 -0.66
N ALA A 299 -5.07 -26.41 -0.31
CA ALA A 299 -4.73 -25.03 -0.68
C ALA A 299 -3.35 -24.61 -0.14
N VAL A 300 -3.02 -24.99 1.10
CA VAL A 300 -1.73 -24.67 1.75
C VAL A 300 -0.53 -25.38 1.12
N LYS A 301 -0.74 -26.36 0.23
CA LYS A 301 0.32 -26.97 -0.56
C LYS A 301 0.73 -26.12 -1.76
N GLY A 302 -0.11 -25.17 -2.20
CA GLY A 302 0.20 -24.27 -3.31
C GLY A 302 1.43 -23.40 -3.05
N ASP A 303 2.24 -23.15 -4.08
CA ASP A 303 3.53 -22.46 -3.91
C ASP A 303 3.42 -20.93 -3.68
N VAL A 304 2.22 -20.36 -3.85
CA VAL A 304 1.97 -18.91 -3.70
C VAL A 304 1.47 -18.56 -2.31
N ILE A 305 0.76 -19.48 -1.64
CA ILE A 305 0.01 -19.18 -0.41
C ILE A 305 0.92 -18.81 0.75
N GLY A 306 2.12 -19.39 0.85
CA GLY A 306 3.10 -19.06 1.88
C GLY A 306 3.63 -17.63 1.73
N PHE A 307 4.02 -17.25 0.51
CA PHE A 307 4.44 -15.88 0.19
C PHE A 307 3.31 -14.90 0.47
N GLY A 308 2.12 -15.21 -0.03
CA GLY A 308 0.96 -14.35 0.05
C GLY A 308 0.45 -14.17 1.49
N CYS A 309 0.40 -15.23 2.30
CA CYS A 309 0.08 -15.14 3.72
C CYS A 309 1.09 -14.28 4.48
N ALA A 310 2.39 -14.52 4.25
CA ALA A 310 3.43 -13.73 4.91
C ALA A 310 3.37 -12.24 4.54
N TYR A 311 3.11 -11.91 3.27
CA TYR A 311 3.04 -10.52 2.82
C TYR A 311 1.77 -9.81 3.29
N ASN A 312 0.60 -10.46 3.15
CA ASN A 312 -0.67 -9.91 3.65
C ASN A 312 -0.61 -9.69 5.16
N ALA A 313 -0.03 -10.61 5.93
CA ALA A 313 0.10 -10.47 7.38
C ALA A 313 0.88 -9.21 7.77
N GLN A 314 1.99 -8.93 7.10
CA GLN A 314 2.77 -7.72 7.36
C GLN A 314 2.02 -6.44 6.99
N CYS A 315 1.40 -6.42 5.80
CA CYS A 315 0.68 -5.26 5.30
C CYS A 315 -0.53 -4.90 6.17
N TRP A 316 -1.36 -5.89 6.51
CA TRP A 316 -2.58 -5.65 7.28
C TRP A 316 -2.31 -5.42 8.76
N ALA A 317 -1.26 -6.03 9.33
CA ALA A 317 -0.80 -5.69 10.68
C ALA A 317 -0.34 -4.22 10.77
N GLU A 318 0.40 -3.72 9.77
CA GLU A 318 0.78 -2.31 9.69
C GLU A 318 -0.44 -1.38 9.59
N CYS A 319 -1.45 -1.73 8.78
CA CYS A 319 -2.69 -0.96 8.71
C CYS A 319 -3.38 -0.88 10.06
N ARG A 320 -3.51 -1.99 10.80
CA ARG A 320 -4.19 -2.00 12.10
C ARG A 320 -3.38 -1.34 13.22
N GLN A 321 -2.05 -1.32 13.12
CA GLN A 321 -1.22 -0.45 13.97
C GLN A 321 -1.59 1.03 13.76
N ASN A 322 -1.65 1.47 12.51
CA ASN A 322 -2.03 2.85 12.19
C ASN A 322 -3.51 3.15 12.51
N ALA A 323 -4.40 2.15 12.52
CA ALA A 323 -5.79 2.33 12.94
C ALA A 323 -5.89 2.74 14.42
N VAL A 324 -5.14 2.05 15.30
CA VAL A 324 -5.11 2.40 16.73
C VAL A 324 -4.54 3.81 16.93
N GLU A 325 -3.39 4.10 16.31
CA GLU A 325 -2.77 5.43 16.40
C GLU A 325 -3.67 6.55 15.85
N PHE A 326 -4.42 6.26 14.78
CA PHE A 326 -5.39 7.21 14.21
C PHE A 326 -6.54 7.47 15.17
N LEU A 327 -7.09 6.42 15.79
CA LEU A 327 -8.19 6.56 16.74
C LEU A 327 -7.77 7.37 17.98
N GLU A 328 -6.55 7.15 18.48
CA GLU A 328 -5.97 7.93 19.57
C GLU A 328 -5.77 9.40 19.19
N GLU A 329 -5.26 9.67 17.99
CA GLU A 329 -5.09 11.03 17.47
C GLU A 329 -6.43 11.72 17.23
N ALA A 330 -7.40 11.02 16.64
CA ALA A 330 -8.75 11.52 16.37
C ALA A 330 -9.48 11.90 17.66
N LYS A 331 -9.38 11.05 18.69
CA LYS A 331 -9.93 11.33 20.02
C LYS A 331 -9.38 12.65 20.57
N LYS A 332 -8.06 12.84 20.51
CA LYS A 332 -7.39 14.06 21.02
C LYS A 332 -7.70 15.31 20.21
N ARG A 333 -7.80 15.19 18.89
CA ARG A 333 -8.10 16.32 17.99
C ARG A 333 -9.55 16.79 18.10
N ILE A 334 -10.48 15.85 18.22
CA ILE A 334 -11.91 16.15 18.32
C ILE A 334 -12.29 16.61 19.73
N ASP A 335 -11.67 16.03 20.77
CA ASP A 335 -11.82 16.41 22.18
C ASP A 335 -13.27 16.66 22.61
N ASP A 336 -14.13 15.66 22.37
CA ASP A 336 -15.57 15.74 22.60
C ASP A 336 -15.98 14.72 23.66
N GLU A 337 -16.56 15.18 24.76
CA GLU A 337 -16.93 14.36 25.92
C GLU A 337 -17.89 13.21 25.57
N LYS A 338 -18.77 13.40 24.57
CA LYS A 338 -19.72 12.37 24.14
C LYS A 338 -19.05 11.30 23.28
N LEU A 339 -18.06 11.70 22.49
CA LEU A 339 -17.31 10.80 21.61
C LEU A 339 -16.17 10.09 22.34
N GLY A 340 -15.64 10.68 23.41
CA GLY A 340 -14.52 10.14 24.19
C GLY A 340 -14.67 8.65 24.54
N PRO A 341 -15.78 8.23 25.18
CA PRO A 341 -16.02 6.83 25.51
C PRO A 341 -16.13 5.91 24.29
N LEU A 342 -16.71 6.39 23.19
CA LEU A 342 -16.81 5.61 21.94
C LEU A 342 -15.44 5.42 21.29
N PHE A 343 -14.58 6.44 21.32
CA PHE A 343 -13.20 6.30 20.87
C PHE A 343 -12.43 5.30 21.75
N ASP A 344 -12.61 5.33 23.06
CA ASP A 344 -11.97 4.35 23.97
C ASP A 344 -12.38 2.92 23.64
N GLU A 345 -13.67 2.68 23.43
CA GLU A 345 -14.20 1.37 23.02
C GLU A 345 -13.63 0.94 21.65
N ALA A 346 -13.59 1.84 20.66
CA ALA A 346 -13.01 1.55 19.35
C ALA A 346 -11.50 1.23 19.45
N ILE A 347 -10.74 2.00 20.24
CA ILE A 347 -9.30 1.78 20.47
C ILE A 347 -9.07 0.40 21.08
N GLN A 348 -9.87 -0.01 22.06
CA GLN A 348 -9.78 -1.33 22.68
C GLN A 348 -9.97 -2.45 21.64
N HIS A 349 -11.03 -2.37 20.83
CA HIS A 349 -11.28 -3.35 19.78
C HIS A 349 -10.14 -3.41 18.76
N TYR A 350 -9.73 -2.27 18.19
CA TYR A 350 -8.67 -2.24 17.19
C TYR A 350 -7.29 -2.59 17.74
N THR A 351 -7.05 -2.41 19.04
CA THR A 351 -5.86 -2.95 19.73
C THR A 351 -5.83 -4.47 19.67
N VAL A 352 -6.96 -5.13 19.96
CA VAL A 352 -7.09 -6.60 19.85
C VAL A 352 -6.87 -7.05 18.40
N VAL A 353 -7.44 -6.35 17.41
CA VAL A 353 -7.22 -6.66 15.98
C VAL A 353 -5.74 -6.56 15.63
N ARG A 354 -5.10 -5.43 15.96
CA ARG A 354 -3.69 -5.16 15.72
C ARG A 354 -2.79 -6.24 16.32
N ASP A 355 -3.02 -6.61 17.57
CA ASP A 355 -2.18 -7.57 18.28
C ASP A 355 -2.29 -8.97 17.68
N ASN A 356 -3.49 -9.37 17.27
CA ASN A 356 -3.72 -10.64 16.59
C ASN A 356 -3.13 -10.68 15.18
N LEU A 357 -3.28 -9.63 14.37
CA LEU A 357 -2.61 -9.57 13.06
C LEU A 357 -1.08 -9.54 13.19
N ASN A 358 -0.55 -8.85 14.22
CA ASN A 358 0.86 -8.91 14.56
C ASN A 358 1.31 -10.34 14.94
N ALA A 359 0.47 -11.10 15.64
CA ALA A 359 0.75 -12.51 15.94
C ALA A 359 0.82 -13.35 14.64
N VAL A 360 -0.12 -13.16 13.70
CA VAL A 360 -0.08 -13.81 12.38
C VAL A 360 1.21 -13.43 11.62
N ALA A 361 1.59 -12.15 11.62
CA ALA A 361 2.80 -11.67 10.96
C ALA A 361 4.09 -12.25 11.57
N LYS A 362 4.11 -12.53 12.89
CA LYS A 362 5.20 -13.22 13.58
C LYS A 362 5.25 -14.72 13.27
N LEU A 363 4.10 -15.35 13.07
CA LEU A 363 4.01 -16.77 12.68
C LEU A 363 4.46 -16.98 11.23
N PHE A 364 4.17 -16.02 10.35
CA PHE A 364 4.54 -16.03 8.93
C PHE A 364 5.37 -14.80 8.54
N PRO A 365 6.65 -14.71 8.97
CA PRO A 365 7.46 -13.55 8.62
C PRO A 365 7.75 -13.48 7.12
N PHE A 366 7.62 -12.30 6.53
CA PHE A 366 7.96 -12.11 5.13
C PHE A 366 9.47 -11.92 4.97
N LYS A 367 10.09 -12.72 4.10
CA LYS A 367 11.49 -12.58 3.73
C LYS A 367 11.63 -12.80 2.24
N LEU A 368 11.92 -11.71 1.52
CA LEU A 368 12.12 -11.72 0.08
C LEU A 368 13.28 -12.67 -0.29
N GLY A 369 13.05 -13.59 -1.22
CA GLY A 369 14.02 -14.63 -1.61
C GLY A 369 14.07 -15.86 -0.70
N ASP A 370 13.16 -15.98 0.27
CA ASP A 370 12.98 -17.18 1.12
C ASP A 370 11.60 -17.84 0.86
N GLU A 371 11.23 -17.98 -0.41
CA GLU A 371 9.95 -18.56 -0.82
C GLU A 371 9.78 -19.99 -0.28
N LYS A 372 10.86 -20.78 -0.30
CA LYS A 372 10.88 -22.13 0.27
C LYS A 372 10.59 -22.11 1.77
N GLY A 373 11.22 -21.23 2.54
CA GLY A 373 10.98 -21.11 3.97
C GLY A 373 9.57 -20.61 4.29
N MET A 374 9.01 -19.71 3.48
CA MET A 374 7.62 -19.27 3.62
C MET A 374 6.63 -20.41 3.35
N ASN A 375 6.86 -21.22 2.31
CA ASN A 375 6.02 -22.39 2.00
C ASN A 375 6.18 -23.52 3.02
N GLN A 376 7.34 -23.69 3.65
CA GLN A 376 7.49 -24.62 4.77
C GLN A 376 6.67 -24.17 5.99
N ARG A 377 6.74 -22.88 6.32
CA ARG A 377 6.04 -22.31 7.48
C ARG A 377 4.52 -22.37 7.33
N ILE A 378 3.97 -22.14 6.15
CA ILE A 378 2.51 -22.26 5.93
C ILE A 378 2.03 -23.71 6.03
N ARG A 379 2.89 -24.69 5.73
CA ARG A 379 2.56 -26.13 5.82
C ARG A 379 2.68 -26.71 7.23
N ASP A 380 3.23 -25.96 8.18
CA ASP A 380 3.28 -26.31 9.59
C ASP A 380 1.88 -26.16 10.24
N ALA A 381 1.29 -27.29 10.67
CA ALA A 381 -0.06 -27.35 11.20
C ALA A 381 -0.23 -26.57 12.51
N ASP A 382 0.77 -26.60 13.41
CA ASP A 382 0.71 -25.89 14.69
C ASP A 382 0.77 -24.37 14.48
N ARG A 383 1.56 -23.91 13.52
CA ARG A 383 1.57 -22.49 13.11
C ARG A 383 0.24 -22.07 12.53
N ARG A 384 -0.36 -22.90 11.66
CA ARG A 384 -1.69 -22.62 11.11
C ARG A 384 -2.75 -22.55 12.20
N ALA A 385 -2.78 -23.51 13.12
CA ALA A 385 -3.74 -23.52 14.23
C ALA A 385 -3.69 -22.21 15.04
N LYS A 386 -2.50 -21.76 15.42
CA LYS A 386 -2.31 -20.48 16.13
C LYS A 386 -2.72 -19.26 15.30
N ALA A 387 -2.44 -19.28 14.00
CA ALA A 387 -2.85 -18.20 13.11
C ALA A 387 -4.36 -18.16 12.91
N LEU A 388 -5.03 -19.31 12.86
CA LEU A 388 -6.49 -19.40 12.78
C LEU A 388 -7.15 -18.84 14.04
N GLU A 389 -6.64 -19.18 15.23
CA GLU A 389 -7.11 -18.57 16.49
C GLU A 389 -6.97 -17.05 16.45
N ALA A 390 -5.80 -16.55 16.05
CA ALA A 390 -5.55 -15.11 15.97
C ALA A 390 -6.46 -14.42 14.93
N LEU A 391 -6.64 -14.99 13.75
CA LEU A 391 -7.52 -14.43 12.71
C LEU A 391 -8.99 -14.43 13.15
N LYS A 392 -9.46 -15.48 13.83
CA LYS A 392 -10.83 -15.55 14.39
C LYS A 392 -11.03 -14.47 15.46
N ALA A 393 -10.05 -14.28 16.34
CA ALA A 393 -10.09 -13.22 17.35
C ALA A 393 -10.05 -11.81 16.73
N ALA A 394 -9.17 -11.58 15.74
CA ALA A 394 -9.11 -10.33 15.00
C ALA A 394 -10.43 -10.02 14.29
N ARG A 395 -11.03 -11.00 13.61
CA ARG A 395 -12.32 -10.86 12.92
C ARG A 395 -13.44 -10.49 13.88
N GLY A 396 -13.53 -11.16 15.04
CA GLY A 396 -14.55 -10.85 16.05
C GLY A 396 -14.38 -9.44 16.64
N ALA A 397 -13.15 -9.06 16.98
CA ALA A 397 -12.84 -7.72 17.49
C ALA A 397 -13.09 -6.64 16.44
N GLU A 398 -12.77 -6.90 15.17
CA GLU A 398 -13.02 -5.96 14.09
C GLU A 398 -14.52 -5.76 13.83
N GLU A 399 -15.34 -6.82 13.90
CA GLU A 399 -16.79 -6.68 13.80
C GLU A 399 -17.34 -5.77 14.92
N ALA A 400 -16.87 -5.95 16.16
CA ALA A 400 -17.26 -5.09 17.28
C ALA A 400 -16.77 -3.65 17.07
N GLY A 401 -15.52 -3.46 16.66
CA GLY A 401 -14.94 -2.16 16.34
C GLY A 401 -15.72 -1.41 15.26
N LEU A 402 -16.10 -2.08 14.18
CA LEU A 402 -16.89 -1.48 13.09
C LEU A 402 -18.26 -0.98 13.57
N LYS A 403 -18.92 -1.69 14.50
CA LYS A 403 -20.18 -1.23 15.12
C LYS A 403 -19.96 0.07 15.90
N VAL A 404 -18.83 0.20 16.60
CA VAL A 404 -18.47 1.43 17.31
C VAL A 404 -18.13 2.57 16.34
N LEU A 405 -17.37 2.29 15.28
CA LEU A 405 -17.07 3.29 14.25
C LEU A 405 -18.34 3.83 13.59
N ALA A 406 -19.32 2.96 13.33
CA ALA A 406 -20.63 3.37 12.82
C ALA A 406 -21.34 4.36 13.77
N LYS A 407 -21.39 4.04 15.07
CA LYS A 407 -21.96 4.94 16.08
C LYS A 407 -21.23 6.29 16.13
N ILE A 408 -19.90 6.29 16.07
CA ILE A 408 -19.12 7.55 16.04
C ILE A 408 -19.49 8.37 14.80
N ALA A 409 -19.54 7.74 13.63
CA ALA A 409 -19.92 8.41 12.38
C ALA A 409 -21.34 8.99 12.41
N GLU A 410 -22.28 8.31 13.07
CA GLU A 410 -23.65 8.80 13.30
C GLU A 410 -23.67 10.02 14.22
N VAL A 411 -22.96 9.98 15.35
CA VAL A 411 -22.88 11.11 16.31
C VAL A 411 -22.18 12.33 15.70
N LEU A 412 -21.23 12.12 14.79
CA LEU A 412 -20.58 13.21 14.05
C LEU A 412 -21.54 13.91 13.06
N GLY A 413 -22.68 13.31 12.72
CA GLY A 413 -23.78 13.91 11.95
C GLY A 413 -23.47 14.20 10.47
N PRO A 414 -24.51 14.45 9.64
CA PRO A 414 -24.31 15.09 8.33
C PRO A 414 -23.78 16.53 8.51
N GLN A 415 -23.06 17.04 7.49
CA GLN A 415 -22.69 18.47 7.46
C GLN A 415 -23.92 19.34 7.30
#